data_AF-A0A534MB31-F1
#
_entry.id   AF-A0A534MB31-F1
#
_cell.length_a   1.000
_cell.length_b   1.000
_cell.length_c   1.000
_cell.angle_alpha   90.00
_cell.angle_beta   90.00
_cell.angle_gamma   90.00
#
_symmetry.space_group_name_H-M   'P 1'
#
loop_
_entity.id
_entity.type
_entity.pdbx_description
1 polymer ?
#
loop_
_entity_poly.entity_id
_entity_poly.type
_entity_poly.pdbx_seq_one_letter_code
_entity_poly.pdbx_strand_id
1 'polypeptide(L)'
;MRAKPARRLSSNTMYLVIWWMSKSPYAAVFTNRVAAEAAANVRNAILVAIKGPATKVEEVVDWYRRDEEGRPMPAEWRELMGQIHVPWHAKPLGRPDALASDLTAASEPVEA
;
A
#
# COMPACT_ATOMS: atom_id res chain seq x y z
N MET A 1 23.85 -18.25 -31.45
CA MET A 1 23.53 -17.08 -30.61
C MET A 1 22.37 -17.45 -29.70
N ARG A 2 22.55 -17.49 -28.37
CA ARG A 2 21.45 -17.75 -27.43
C ARG A 2 20.56 -16.51 -27.36
N ALA A 3 19.28 -16.66 -27.68
CA ALA A 3 18.31 -15.60 -27.50
C ALA A 3 18.26 -15.20 -26.02
N LYS A 4 18.59 -13.94 -25.72
CA LYS A 4 18.39 -13.34 -24.40
C LYS A 4 16.88 -13.43 -24.11
N PRO A 5 16.43 -14.02 -22.99
CA PRO A 5 15.00 -14.08 -22.72
C PRO A 5 14.46 -12.66 -22.70
N ALA A 6 13.51 -12.37 -23.59
CA ALA A 6 12.84 -11.08 -23.65
C ALA A 6 12.24 -10.85 -22.26
N ARG A 7 12.84 -9.92 -21.52
CA ARG A 7 12.38 -9.53 -20.19
C ARG A 7 10.98 -8.99 -20.42
N ARG A 8 9.96 -9.78 -20.07
CA ARG A 8 8.55 -9.39 -20.23
C ARG A 8 8.43 -8.02 -19.55
N LEU A 9 8.24 -6.99 -20.36
CA LEU A 9 7.98 -5.64 -19.90
C LEU A 9 6.56 -5.66 -19.34
N SER A 10 6.36 -6.23 -18.16
CA SER A 10 5.11 -6.07 -17.45
C SER A 10 5.04 -4.58 -17.08
N SER A 11 4.24 -3.83 -17.83
CA SER A 11 3.84 -2.46 -17.46
C SER A 11 3.00 -2.44 -16.19
N ASN A 12 2.59 -3.60 -15.69
CA ASN A 12 1.82 -3.75 -14.47
C ASN A 12 2.63 -3.39 -13.23
N THR A 13 2.02 -2.54 -12.41
CA THR A 13 2.46 -2.26 -11.05
C THR A 13 2.34 -3.52 -10.21
N MET A 14 3.39 -3.83 -9.47
CA MET A 14 3.44 -4.86 -8.45
C MET A 14 3.39 -4.18 -7.08
N TYR A 15 2.73 -4.80 -6.11
CA TYR A 15 2.61 -4.29 -4.76
C TYR A 15 3.31 -5.24 -3.82
N LEU A 16 4.39 -4.76 -3.20
CA LEU A 16 5.12 -5.49 -2.17
C LEU A 16 4.59 -5.06 -0.80
N VAL A 17 4.10 -6.01 -0.02
CA VAL A 17 3.60 -5.78 1.34
C VAL A 17 4.57 -6.41 2.33
N ILE A 18 5.09 -5.64 3.27
CA ILE A 18 6.12 -6.05 4.25
C ILE A 18 5.60 -5.81 5.66
N TRP A 19 5.63 -6.83 6.51
CA TRP A 19 5.19 -6.73 7.91
C TRP A 19 6.15 -7.45 8.84
N TRP A 20 6.03 -7.17 10.15
CA TRP A 20 6.86 -7.80 11.18
C TRP A 20 6.00 -8.66 12.11
N MET A 21 6.50 -9.85 12.43
CA MET A 21 5.95 -10.70 13.47
C MET A 21 7.12 -11.31 14.25
N SER A 22 7.10 -11.19 15.58
CA SER A 22 8.17 -11.71 16.45
C SER A 22 9.59 -11.26 16.06
N LYS A 23 9.74 -9.98 15.67
CA LYS A 23 10.99 -9.38 15.16
C LYS A 23 11.51 -9.92 13.82
N SER A 24 10.78 -10.81 13.16
CA SER A 24 11.10 -11.29 11.82
C SER A 24 10.29 -10.53 10.77
N PRO A 25 10.92 -10.02 9.71
CA PRO A 25 10.20 -9.45 8.58
C PRO A 25 9.61 -10.56 7.70
N TYR A 26 8.41 -10.32 7.20
CA TYR A 26 7.70 -11.16 6.24
C TYR A 26 7.25 -10.29 5.08
N ALA A 27 7.12 -10.89 3.90
CA ALA A 27 6.71 -10.18 2.70
C ALA A 27 5.82 -11.02 1.78
N ALA A 28 4.95 -10.33 1.05
CA ALA A 28 4.13 -10.91 -0.01
C ALA A 28 4.02 -9.93 -1.18
N VAL A 29 3.87 -10.47 -2.40
CA VAL A 29 3.74 -9.68 -3.63
C VAL A 29 2.37 -9.89 -4.23
N PHE A 30 1.72 -8.79 -4.61
CA PHE A 30 0.40 -8.76 -5.22
C PHE A 30 0.44 -8.03 -6.55
N THR A 31 -0.43 -8.43 -7.48
CA THR A 31 -0.70 -7.73 -8.73
C THR A 31 -1.94 -6.83 -8.65
N ASN A 32 -2.81 -7.08 -7.66
CA ASN A 32 -4.05 -6.34 -7.42
C ASN A 32 -3.86 -5.37 -6.24
N ARG A 33 -4.12 -4.08 -6.46
CA ARG A 33 -3.98 -3.02 -5.46
C ARG A 33 -4.86 -3.26 -4.24
N VAL A 34 -6.15 -3.53 -4.46
CA VAL A 34 -7.15 -3.72 -3.39
C VAL A 34 -6.77 -4.89 -2.48
N ALA A 35 -6.31 -6.01 -3.07
CA ALA A 35 -5.84 -7.15 -2.29
C ALA A 35 -4.59 -6.82 -1.47
N ALA A 36 -3.66 -6.04 -2.03
CA ALA A 36 -2.46 -5.59 -1.33
C ALA A 36 -2.80 -4.65 -0.17
N GLU A 37 -3.70 -3.69 -0.39
CA GLU A 37 -4.16 -2.74 0.64
C GLU A 37 -4.89 -3.45 1.77
N ALA A 38 -5.79 -4.39 1.46
CA ALA A 38 -6.45 -5.22 2.48
C ALA A 38 -5.44 -6.06 3.28
N ALA A 39 -4.46 -6.67 2.60
CA ALA A 39 -3.41 -7.44 3.25
C ALA A 39 -2.51 -6.58 4.15
N ALA A 40 -2.23 -5.35 3.73
CA ALA A 40 -1.43 -4.39 4.48
C ALA A 40 -2.18 -3.85 5.70
N ASN A 41 -3.47 -3.56 5.54
CA ASN A 41 -4.37 -3.12 6.61
C ASN A 41 -4.41 -4.11 7.77
N VAL A 42 -4.66 -5.39 7.48
CA VAL A 42 -4.77 -6.45 8.51
C VAL A 42 -3.45 -6.67 9.25
N ARG A 43 -2.32 -6.42 8.59
CA ARG A 43 -0.97 -6.73 9.12
C ARG A 43 -0.22 -5.51 9.64
N ASN A 44 -0.82 -4.32 9.61
CA ASN A 44 -0.13 -3.05 9.87
C ASN A 44 1.19 -2.95 9.10
N ALA A 45 1.12 -3.22 7.79
CA ALA A 45 2.29 -3.42 6.95
C ALA A 45 2.75 -2.14 6.24
N ILE A 46 3.98 -2.16 5.73
CA ILE A 46 4.43 -1.23 4.70
C ILE A 46 4.01 -1.77 3.33
N LEU A 47 3.35 -0.94 2.52
CA LEU A 47 3.03 -1.23 1.13
C LEU A 47 3.95 -0.42 0.21
N VAL A 48 4.55 -1.09 -0.77
CA VAL A 48 5.41 -0.48 -1.78
C VAL A 48 4.82 -0.75 -3.16
N ALA A 49 4.46 0.31 -3.89
CA ALA A 49 4.05 0.20 -5.29
C ALA A 49 5.28 0.30 -6.19
N ILE A 50 5.51 -0.75 -6.99
CA ILE A 50 6.67 -0.89 -7.85
C ILE A 50 6.19 -1.01 -9.29
N LYS A 51 6.59 -0.08 -10.16
CA LYS A 51 6.17 -0.08 -11.56
C LYS A 51 7.30 -0.40 -12.52
N GLY A 52 6.96 -1.26 -13.48
CA GLY A 52 7.70 -1.46 -14.70
C GLY A 52 9.04 -2.18 -14.51
N PRO A 53 9.79 -2.33 -15.62
CA PRO A 53 11.03 -3.09 -15.63
C PRO A 53 12.09 -2.51 -14.70
N ALA A 54 12.21 -1.18 -14.59
CA ALA A 54 13.25 -0.53 -13.80
C ALA A 54 13.00 -0.59 -12.28
N THR A 55 11.98 -1.32 -11.83
CA THR A 55 11.65 -1.48 -10.41
C THR A 55 11.46 -0.13 -9.73
N LYS A 56 10.87 0.83 -10.46
CA LYS A 56 10.67 2.18 -9.95
C LYS A 56 9.67 2.11 -8.81
N VAL A 57 10.08 2.53 -7.62
CA VAL A 57 9.17 2.74 -6.50
C VAL A 57 8.36 4.00 -6.77
N GLU A 58 7.05 3.84 -6.91
CA GLU A 58 6.14 4.94 -7.15
C GLU A 58 5.54 5.48 -5.85
N GLU A 59 5.30 4.59 -4.89
CA GLU A 59 4.60 4.89 -3.65
C GLU A 59 5.10 3.98 -2.52
N VAL A 60 5.23 4.54 -1.32
CA VAL A 60 5.48 3.79 -0.10
C VAL A 60 4.50 4.28 0.97
N VAL A 61 3.63 3.38 1.42
CA VAL A 61 2.57 3.67 2.38
C VAL A 61 2.78 2.85 3.65
N ASP A 62 2.62 3.48 4.79
CA ASP A 62 2.71 2.87 6.10
C ASP A 62 1.31 2.67 6.69
N TRP A 63 0.85 1.41 6.76
CA TRP A 63 -0.47 1.06 7.30
C TRP A 63 -0.50 0.92 8.82
N TYR A 64 0.65 1.01 9.49
CA TYR A 64 0.71 1.09 10.95
C TYR A 64 0.37 2.50 11.44
N ARG A 65 0.83 3.54 10.72
CA ARG A 65 0.52 4.94 11.05
C ARG A 65 -0.71 5.42 10.30
N ARG A 66 -1.59 6.15 11.01
CA ARG A 66 -2.84 6.68 10.45
C ARG A 66 -3.03 8.15 10.78
N ASP A 67 -3.67 8.86 9.86
CA ASP A 67 -4.15 10.22 10.09
C ASP A 67 -5.44 10.23 10.95
N GLU A 68 -5.98 11.43 11.20
CA GLU A 68 -7.20 11.63 12.00
C GLU A 68 -8.42 10.94 11.38
N GLU A 69 -8.43 10.77 10.06
CA GLU A 69 -9.45 10.07 9.30
C GLU A 69 -9.23 8.55 9.22
N GLY A 70 -8.18 8.02 9.88
CA GLY A 70 -7.85 6.60 9.91
C GLY A 70 -7.21 6.06 8.63
N ARG A 71 -6.79 6.93 7.71
CA ARG A 71 -6.13 6.56 6.45
C ARG A 71 -4.64 6.32 6.69
N PRO A 72 -4.02 5.39 5.96
CA PRO A 72 -2.61 5.09 6.14
C PRO A 72 -1.75 6.28 5.67
N MET A 73 -0.66 6.54 6.38
CA MET A 73 0.21 7.68 6.10
C MET A 73 1.33 7.30 5.12
N PRO A 74 1.90 8.26 4.37
CA PRO A 74 3.13 8.02 3.61
C PRO A 74 4.25 7.55 4.54
N ALA A 75 5.04 6.58 4.09
CA ALA A 75 6.16 6.07 4.89
C ALA A 75 7.20 7.18 5.12
N GLU A 76 7.72 7.22 6.34
CA GLU A 76 8.78 8.15 6.75
C GLU A 76 10.01 7.38 7.14
N TRP A 77 11.16 7.90 6.74
CA TRP A 77 12.43 7.39 7.25
C TRP A 77 12.67 7.92 8.67
N ARG A 78 12.69 7.01 9.64
CA ARG A 78 12.87 7.31 11.07
C ARG A 78 14.11 6.60 11.60
N GLU A 79 14.90 7.32 12.39
CA GLU A 79 15.96 6.73 13.20
C GLU A 79 15.39 5.88 14.34
N LEU A 80 16.24 5.02 14.90
CA LEU A 80 15.87 4.09 15.98
C LEU A 80 15.32 4.80 17.24
N MET A 81 15.67 6.07 17.41
CA MET A 81 15.23 6.97 18.50
C MET A 81 14.11 7.94 18.09
N GLY A 82 13.47 7.73 16.94
CA GLY A 82 12.31 8.50 16.49
C GLY A 82 12.61 9.81 15.77
N GLN A 83 13.88 10.16 15.53
CA GLN A 83 14.24 11.32 14.71
C GLN A 83 13.90 11.06 13.24
N ILE A 84 13.10 11.93 12.63
CA ILE A 84 12.71 11.84 11.21
C ILE A 84 13.82 12.47 10.38
N HIS A 85 14.41 11.71 9.45
CA HIS A 85 15.59 12.17 8.71
C HIS A 85 15.24 13.00 7.46
N VAL A 86 14.13 12.69 6.79
CA VAL A 86 13.61 13.39 5.60
C VAL A 86 12.20 12.89 5.27
N PRO A 87 11.26 13.76 4.83
CA PRO A 87 10.01 13.29 4.24
C PRO A 87 10.32 12.59 2.91
N TRP A 88 9.82 11.36 2.74
CA TRP A 88 9.94 10.64 1.48
C TRP A 88 9.14 11.40 0.40
N HIS A 89 9.80 11.89 -0.65
CA HIS A 89 9.12 12.54 -1.77
C HIS A 89 8.52 11.49 -2.73
N ALA A 90 7.51 10.75 -2.29
CA ALA A 90 6.58 10.13 -3.22
C ALA A 90 5.65 11.24 -3.73
N LYS A 91 5.66 11.51 -5.03
CA LYS A 91 4.71 12.44 -5.64
C LYS A 91 3.31 11.85 -5.41
N PRO A 92 2.37 12.52 -4.72
CA PRO A 92 1.05 11.96 -4.48
C PRO A 92 0.37 11.73 -5.84
N LEU A 93 -0.01 10.49 -6.13
CA LEU A 93 -1.05 10.25 -7.11
C LEU A 93 -2.36 10.71 -6.47
N GLY A 94 -3.11 11.50 -7.22
CA GLY A 94 -4.23 12.29 -6.73
C GLY A 94 -5.22 11.48 -5.90
N ARG A 95 -5.82 12.21 -4.94
CA ARG A 95 -7.05 11.91 -4.19
C ARG A 95 -7.61 10.52 -4.45
N PRO A 96 -7.62 9.59 -3.48
CA PRO A 96 -8.49 8.42 -3.60
C PRO A 96 -9.90 8.98 -3.73
N ASP A 97 -10.52 8.77 -4.89
CA ASP A 97 -11.96 8.98 -5.04
C ASP A 97 -12.59 8.29 -3.84
N ALA A 98 -13.38 9.09 -3.10
CA ALA A 98 -14.05 8.66 -1.90
C ALA A 98 -14.69 7.31 -2.18
N LEU A 99 -14.16 6.25 -1.54
CA LEU A 99 -14.89 5.03 -1.36
C LEU A 99 -16.07 5.43 -0.48
N ALA A 100 -17.14 5.87 -1.14
CA ALA A 100 -18.46 5.99 -0.56
C ALA A 100 -18.78 4.59 -0.04
N SER A 101 -18.67 4.44 1.27
CA SER A 101 -19.29 3.34 1.98
C SER A 101 -20.80 3.55 1.84
N ASP A 102 -21.39 3.04 0.77
CA ASP A 102 -22.84 2.82 0.68
C ASP A 102 -23.22 1.71 1.67
N LEU A 103 -23.20 2.08 2.95
CA LEU A 103 -23.81 1.34 4.04
C LEU A 103 -24.78 2.28 4.78
N THR A 104 -25.66 2.92 4.02
CA THR A 104 -26.93 3.46 4.52
C THR A 104 -28.03 3.12 3.53
N ALA A 105 -28.26 1.82 3.30
CA ALA A 105 -29.58 1.36 2.89
C ALA A 105 -30.47 1.48 4.14
N ALA A 106 -31.27 2.55 4.18
CA ALA A 106 -32.28 2.76 5.20
C ALA A 106 -33.15 1.51 5.32
N SER A 107 -33.18 0.91 6.50
CA SER A 107 -34.17 -0.11 6.83
C SER A 107 -35.51 0.61 7.00
N GLU A 108 -36.48 0.33 6.13
CA GLU A 108 -37.87 0.76 6.32
C GLU A 108 -38.43 0.15 7.60
N PRO A 109 -39.20 0.89 8.42
CA PRO A 109 -39.88 0.31 9.56
C PRO A 109 -41.09 -0.52 9.06
N VAL A 110 -41.08 -1.81 9.38
CA VAL A 110 -42.25 -2.69 9.28
C VAL A 110 -43.16 -2.34 10.46
N GLU A 111 -44.30 -1.71 10.19
CA GLU A 111 -45.37 -1.53 11.16
C GLU A 111 -46.25 -2.79 11.18
N ALA A 112 -46.64 -3.21 12.38
CA ALA A 112 -47.40 -4.42 12.69
C ALA A 112 -48.90 -4.16 12.80
#